data_AF-E1X3B1-F1
#
_entry.id   AF-E1X3B1-F1
#
_cell.length_a   1.000
_cell.length_b   1.000
_cell.length_c   1.000
_cell.angle_alpha   90.00
_cell.angle_beta   90.00
_cell.angle_gamma   90.00
#
_symmetry.space_group_name_H-M   'P 1'
#
loop_
_entity.id
_entity.type
_entity.pdbx_description
1 polymer ?
#
loop_
_entity_poly.entity_id
_entity_poly.type
_entity_poly.pdbx_seq_one_letter_code
_entity_poly.pdbx_strand_id
1 'polypeptide(L)'
;MLITNFKKQYLLILILLFSISCKKDGNTQSDIIFGPSAGNDTPYVPSTGEVTDVIEPGVGGQNSCPDVRVDSDGNISLPKISPTGWKGEWSKKVISVLENKKEISDSMLKDPNLINNKSLSKINCQGYKYATENERKQFWVTLIAAMTYAESGYSPKKGYKEANGTISAGLLQIDYYNANAYCSEARSMGRRFTHRDMLNPELNLECGIHILQQQLTARRPRAIRRVGKGNLFVEQSWGDSTNWSVLKLGRNGNTKVLKQFRNHLGQLPFCSRNKPLPRKLSNHNCSDDNELCVNEIMVGEMNSECSDIYDSKIAKAEIVDETEEEIIGAPQLNREQ
;
A
#
# COMPACT_ATOMS: atom_id res chain seq x y z
N MET A 1 11.29 -68.09 7.92
CA MET A 1 9.95 -68.07 7.30
C MET A 1 9.00 -67.28 8.23
N LEU A 2 9.12 -65.95 8.32
CA LEU A 2 8.33 -65.12 9.26
C LEU A 2 8.49 -63.60 8.97
N ILE A 3 8.34 -63.14 7.72
CA ILE A 3 8.41 -61.68 7.40
C ILE A 3 7.28 -61.21 6.46
N THR A 4 6.38 -62.09 6.00
CA THR A 4 5.41 -61.71 4.94
C THR A 4 4.04 -61.22 5.43
N ASN A 5 3.73 -61.24 6.74
CA ASN A 5 2.39 -60.89 7.22
C ASN A 5 2.20 -59.44 7.70
N PHE A 6 3.26 -58.64 7.85
CA PHE A 6 3.13 -57.30 8.45
C PHE A 6 2.60 -56.22 7.48
N LYS A 7 2.74 -56.41 6.15
CA LYS A 7 2.32 -55.39 5.15
C LYS A 7 0.82 -55.38 4.85
N LYS A 8 0.09 -56.48 5.07
CA LYS A 8 -1.36 -56.54 4.76
C LYS A 8 -2.24 -55.85 5.81
N GLN A 9 -1.82 -55.78 7.08
CA GLN A 9 -2.61 -55.10 8.12
C GLN A 9 -2.61 -53.58 7.97
N TYR A 10 -1.50 -52.96 7.55
CA TYR A 10 -1.44 -51.50 7.38
C TYR A 10 -2.22 -51.00 6.16
N LEU A 11 -2.36 -51.82 5.11
CA LEU A 11 -3.14 -51.44 3.93
C LEU A 11 -4.65 -51.36 4.24
N LEU A 12 -5.16 -52.22 5.13
CA LEU A 12 -6.56 -52.19 5.56
C LEU A 12 -6.89 -51.02 6.49
N ILE A 13 -5.94 -50.58 7.33
CA ILE A 13 -6.12 -49.41 8.21
C ILE A 13 -6.16 -48.11 7.40
N LEU A 14 -5.42 -48.02 6.29
CA LEU A 14 -5.41 -46.84 5.42
C LEU A 14 -6.71 -46.66 4.62
N ILE A 15 -7.43 -47.74 4.30
CA ILE A 15 -8.70 -47.68 3.57
C ILE A 15 -9.87 -47.29 4.49
N LEU A 16 -9.81 -47.63 5.78
CA LEU A 16 -10.85 -47.26 6.75
C LEU A 16 -10.84 -45.78 7.17
N LEU A 17 -9.72 -45.06 6.98
CA LEU A 17 -9.62 -43.65 7.34
C LEU A 17 -10.21 -42.68 6.29
N PHE A 18 -10.62 -43.17 5.12
CA PHE A 18 -11.26 -42.33 4.08
C PHE A 18 -12.80 -42.32 4.14
N SER A 19 -13.42 -43.03 5.07
CA SER A 19 -14.90 -43.20 5.11
C SER A 19 -15.63 -42.33 6.14
N ILE A 20 -14.96 -41.38 6.81
CA ILE A 20 -15.64 -40.45 7.72
C ILE A 20 -16.28 -39.32 6.89
N SER A 21 -17.41 -39.69 6.28
CA SER A 21 -18.36 -38.82 5.61
C SER A 21 -19.00 -37.87 6.63
N CYS A 22 -18.78 -36.57 6.49
CA CYS A 22 -19.44 -35.55 7.30
C CYS A 22 -20.97 -35.61 7.09
N LYS A 23 -21.68 -35.98 8.16
CA LYS A 23 -23.13 -35.84 8.29
C LYS A 23 -23.43 -34.35 8.53
N LYS A 24 -24.22 -33.75 7.65
CA LYS A 24 -24.68 -32.35 7.76
C LYS A 24 -25.93 -32.34 8.62
N ASP A 25 -25.78 -32.07 9.91
CA ASP A 25 -26.93 -31.86 10.80
C ASP A 25 -27.51 -30.46 10.55
N GLY A 26 -28.83 -30.45 10.32
CA GLY A 26 -29.62 -29.26 10.12
C GLY A 26 -29.91 -28.53 11.42
N ASN A 27 -30.30 -27.27 11.23
CA ASN A 27 -30.99 -26.42 12.18
C ASN A 27 -30.15 -25.84 13.33
N THR A 28 -29.57 -24.67 13.07
CA THR A 28 -29.38 -23.67 14.12
C THR A 28 -29.84 -22.32 13.57
N GLN A 29 -31.02 -21.93 14.02
CA GLN A 29 -31.63 -20.64 13.82
C GLN A 29 -30.79 -19.63 14.62
N SER A 30 -30.03 -18.78 13.94
CA SER A 30 -29.39 -17.61 14.54
C SER A 30 -29.83 -16.39 13.76
N ASP A 31 -30.66 -15.57 14.39
CA ASP A 31 -31.01 -14.23 13.94
C ASP A 31 -29.74 -13.38 13.89
N ILE A 32 -29.17 -13.26 12.68
CA ILE A 32 -28.18 -12.24 12.36
C ILE A 32 -28.83 -11.34 11.32
N ILE A 33 -29.12 -10.10 11.73
CA ILE A 33 -29.57 -9.02 10.85
C ILE A 33 -28.41 -8.71 9.88
N PHE A 34 -28.41 -9.38 8.73
CA PHE A 34 -27.69 -8.95 7.54
C PHE A 34 -28.58 -7.96 6.81
N GLY A 35 -28.18 -6.69 6.81
CA GLY A 35 -28.77 -5.70 5.91
C GLY A 35 -28.49 -6.10 4.45
N PRO A 36 -29.42 -5.85 3.51
CA PRO A 36 -29.24 -6.24 2.12
C PRO A 36 -28.11 -5.42 1.49
N SER A 37 -27.07 -6.13 1.05
CA SER A 37 -26.10 -5.61 0.09
C SER A 37 -26.77 -5.61 -1.28
N ALA A 38 -27.44 -4.52 -1.62
CA ALA A 38 -27.84 -4.23 -2.99
C ALA A 38 -26.56 -3.88 -3.76
N GLY A 39 -26.04 -4.88 -4.49
CA GLY A 39 -25.03 -4.66 -5.52
C GLY A 39 -25.63 -3.79 -6.62
N ASN A 40 -25.06 -2.61 -6.80
CA ASN A 40 -25.16 -1.88 -8.05
C ASN A 40 -23.72 -1.71 -8.53
N ASP A 41 -23.26 -2.65 -9.35
CA ASP A 41 -21.96 -2.63 -10.04
C ASP A 41 -21.99 -1.63 -11.21
N THR A 42 -22.43 -0.39 -10.94
CA THR A 42 -22.25 0.71 -11.90
C THR A 42 -20.99 1.46 -11.54
N PRO A 43 -20.03 1.63 -12.45
CA PRO A 43 -18.91 2.54 -12.24
C PRO A 43 -19.46 3.91 -11.85
N TYR A 44 -19.04 4.44 -10.70
CA TYR A 44 -19.33 5.81 -10.35
C TYR A 44 -18.67 6.71 -11.40
N VAL A 45 -19.49 7.31 -12.25
CA VAL A 45 -19.12 8.36 -13.18
C VAL A 45 -19.44 9.68 -12.48
N PRO A 46 -18.44 10.49 -12.10
CA PRO A 46 -18.68 11.75 -11.41
C PRO A 46 -19.52 12.67 -12.29
N SER A 47 -20.46 13.39 -11.67
CA SER A 47 -21.28 14.37 -12.37
C SER A 47 -20.42 15.55 -12.84
N THR A 48 -20.84 16.25 -13.90
CA THR A 48 -20.12 17.41 -14.45
C THR A 48 -19.88 18.54 -13.45
N GLY A 49 -20.61 18.57 -12.33
CA GLY A 49 -20.39 19.51 -11.20
C GLY A 49 -19.39 19.05 -10.13
N GLU A 50 -19.01 17.77 -10.09
CA GLU A 50 -17.97 17.26 -9.17
C GLU A 50 -16.56 17.29 -9.79
N VAL A 51 -16.48 17.50 -11.10
CA VAL A 51 -15.22 17.57 -11.86
C VAL A 51 -14.60 18.99 -11.83
N THR A 52 -15.38 20.02 -11.49
CA THR A 52 -14.91 21.42 -11.51
C THR A 52 -14.02 21.81 -10.33
N ASP A 53 -13.93 21.00 -9.27
CA ASP A 53 -13.07 21.29 -8.11
C ASP A 53 -11.65 20.67 -8.20
N VAL A 54 -11.34 19.95 -9.30
CA VAL A 54 -10.09 19.17 -9.39
C VAL A 54 -9.05 19.75 -10.34
N ILE A 55 -9.40 20.70 -11.21
CA ILE A 55 -8.40 21.35 -12.07
C ILE A 55 -8.78 22.82 -12.25
N GLU A 56 -8.33 23.68 -11.33
CA GLU A 56 -8.01 25.05 -11.75
C GLU A 56 -6.68 24.97 -12.52
N PRO A 57 -6.65 25.21 -13.84
CA PRO A 57 -5.39 25.43 -14.54
C PRO A 57 -4.83 26.75 -13.99
N GLY A 58 -3.84 26.63 -13.09
CA GLY A 58 -3.02 27.76 -12.68
C GLY A 58 -2.33 28.33 -13.91
N VAL A 59 -2.87 29.44 -14.41
CA VAL A 59 -2.33 30.19 -15.53
C VAL A 59 -1.05 30.87 -15.07
N GLY A 60 0.08 30.43 -15.64
CA GLY A 60 1.24 31.28 -15.91
C GLY A 60 2.16 31.60 -14.72
N GLY A 61 3.38 31.05 -14.77
CA GLY A 61 4.56 31.71 -14.21
C GLY A 61 5.35 30.90 -13.20
N GLN A 62 6.60 30.61 -13.58
CA GLN A 62 7.71 30.04 -12.80
C GLN A 62 7.74 28.51 -12.67
N ASN A 63 8.68 27.94 -13.43
CA ASN A 63 9.23 26.60 -13.31
C ASN A 63 10.03 26.42 -12.00
N SER A 64 9.49 26.87 -10.86
CA SER A 64 10.06 26.52 -9.57
C SER A 64 9.59 25.11 -9.24
N CYS A 65 10.55 24.22 -8.93
CA CYS A 65 10.23 22.91 -8.39
C CYS A 65 9.28 23.12 -7.21
N PRO A 66 8.13 22.44 -7.13
CA PRO A 66 7.19 22.64 -6.04
C PRO A 66 7.91 22.32 -4.72
N ASP A 67 8.29 23.38 -4.01
CA ASP A 67 8.81 23.32 -2.66
C ASP A 67 7.70 22.75 -1.78
N VAL A 68 8.08 22.13 -0.66
CA VAL A 68 7.12 21.63 0.32
C VAL A 68 6.19 22.80 0.66
N ARG A 69 4.92 22.72 0.27
CA ARG A 69 3.93 23.77 0.57
C ARG A 69 3.66 23.74 2.06
N VAL A 70 4.51 24.42 2.81
CA VAL A 70 4.22 24.86 4.16
C VAL A 70 3.38 26.11 4.00
N ASP A 71 2.19 26.13 4.61
CA ASP A 71 1.39 27.37 4.59
C ASP A 71 2.09 28.48 5.39
N SER A 72 1.55 29.70 5.34
CA SER A 72 2.06 30.86 6.07
C SER A 72 2.24 30.61 7.58
N ASP A 73 1.53 29.63 8.11
CA ASP A 73 1.45 29.33 9.53
C ASP A 73 2.38 28.18 9.93
N GLY A 74 3.20 27.67 8.99
CA GLY A 74 4.09 26.57 9.26
C GLY A 74 3.44 25.18 9.15
N ASN A 75 2.16 25.09 8.76
CA ASN A 75 1.50 23.80 8.64
C ASN A 75 1.86 23.12 7.32
N ILE A 76 2.08 21.81 7.42
CA ILE A 76 2.36 20.95 6.27
C ILE A 76 1.08 20.83 5.45
N SER A 77 1.11 21.26 4.19
CA SER A 77 0.04 20.93 3.25
C SER A 77 0.01 19.42 3.03
N LEU A 78 -1.11 18.79 3.43
CA LEU A 78 -1.32 17.36 3.30
C LEU A 78 -1.83 17.02 1.90
N PRO A 79 -1.42 15.85 1.36
CA PRO A 79 -1.94 15.40 0.08
C PRO A 79 -3.47 15.23 0.15
N LYS A 80 -4.15 15.75 -0.86
CA LYS A 80 -5.58 15.54 -1.12
C LYS A 80 -5.76 14.12 -1.69
N ILE A 81 -6.06 13.17 -0.81
CA ILE A 81 -6.15 11.73 -1.14
C ILE A 81 -7.44 11.35 -1.85
N SER A 82 -8.59 11.83 -1.39
CA SER A 82 -9.85 11.56 -2.06
C SER A 82 -10.87 12.55 -1.55
N PRO A 83 -11.62 13.25 -2.42
CA PRO A 83 -12.75 14.06 -1.98
C PRO A 83 -13.83 13.17 -1.33
N THR A 84 -13.93 11.91 -1.78
CA THR A 84 -14.92 10.94 -1.28
C THR A 84 -14.23 9.81 -0.52
N GLY A 85 -14.37 9.78 0.80
CA GLY A 85 -14.04 8.63 1.64
C GLY A 85 -12.88 8.83 2.62
N TRP A 86 -11.70 9.29 2.16
CA TRP A 86 -10.57 9.54 3.06
C TRP A 86 -10.76 10.87 3.81
N LYS A 87 -10.72 10.82 5.14
CA LYS A 87 -10.96 12.00 5.97
C LYS A 87 -9.67 12.68 6.42
N GLY A 88 -9.69 14.00 6.51
CA GLY A 88 -8.54 14.79 7.01
C GLY A 88 -8.12 14.42 8.45
N GLU A 89 -9.08 14.02 9.30
CA GLU A 89 -8.80 13.52 10.66
C GLU A 89 -7.92 12.25 10.65
N TRP A 90 -8.04 11.41 9.62
CA TRP A 90 -7.21 10.21 9.48
C TRP A 90 -5.79 10.56 9.07
N SER A 91 -5.59 11.54 8.20
CA SER A 91 -4.25 12.05 7.88
C SER A 91 -3.57 12.62 9.14
N LYS A 92 -4.31 13.40 9.94
CA LYS A 92 -3.81 13.94 11.22
C LYS A 92 -3.44 12.82 12.19
N LYS A 93 -4.28 11.77 12.30
CA LYS A 93 -3.99 10.61 13.14
C LYS A 93 -2.72 9.88 12.67
N VAL A 94 -2.57 9.64 11.36
CA VAL A 94 -1.36 9.02 10.80
C VAL A 94 -0.11 9.82 11.19
N ILE A 95 -0.13 11.14 11.00
CA ILE A 95 1.00 12.01 11.35
C ILE A 95 1.29 11.99 12.85
N SER A 96 0.25 12.10 13.67
CA SER A 96 0.37 12.00 15.13
C SER A 96 1.06 10.71 15.56
N VAL A 97 0.73 9.57 14.95
CA VAL A 97 1.41 8.29 15.25
C VAL A 97 2.87 8.29 14.78
N LEU A 98 3.15 8.86 13.60
CA LEU A 98 4.51 8.97 13.07
C LEU A 98 5.43 9.86 13.93
N GLU A 99 4.89 10.90 14.54
CA GLU A 99 5.65 11.87 15.35
C GLU A 99 5.78 11.45 16.82
N ASN A 100 4.68 11.02 17.44
CA ASN A 100 4.62 10.85 18.90
C ASN A 100 5.18 9.51 19.39
N LYS A 101 5.37 8.53 18.50
CA LYS A 101 5.91 7.22 18.85
C LYS A 101 7.38 7.16 18.42
N LYS A 102 8.30 7.29 19.39
CA LYS A 102 9.75 7.38 19.14
C LYS A 102 10.27 6.32 18.16
N GLU A 103 9.89 5.05 18.36
CA GLU A 103 10.35 3.96 17.49
C GLU A 103 9.85 4.07 16.05
N ILE A 104 8.61 4.54 15.88
CA ILE A 104 8.02 4.79 14.56
C ILE A 104 8.68 6.00 13.92
N SER A 105 8.87 7.10 14.65
CA SER A 105 9.57 8.30 14.17
C SER A 105 10.99 7.97 13.69
N ASP A 106 11.78 7.31 14.55
CA ASP A 106 13.19 6.99 14.25
C ASP A 106 13.34 6.07 13.03
N SER A 107 12.37 5.19 12.78
CA SER A 107 12.38 4.30 11.62
C SER A 107 11.72 4.91 10.39
N MET A 108 10.44 5.29 10.46
CA MET A 108 9.65 5.70 9.30
C MET A 108 9.91 7.14 8.86
N LEU A 109 10.29 8.04 9.76
CA LEU A 109 10.59 9.43 9.41
C LEU A 109 12.09 9.71 9.29
N LYS A 110 12.93 9.12 10.14
CA LYS A 110 14.36 9.48 10.17
C LYS A 110 15.25 8.56 9.35
N ASP A 111 14.97 7.27 9.22
CA ASP A 111 15.78 6.34 8.41
C ASP A 111 15.50 6.48 6.90
N PRO A 112 16.37 7.14 6.10
CA PRO A 112 16.19 7.25 4.64
C PRO A 112 16.22 5.89 3.94
N ASN A 113 16.84 4.89 4.56
CA ASN A 113 17.04 3.56 4.02
C ASN A 113 16.07 2.54 4.60
N LEU A 114 14.98 3.00 5.25
CA LEU A 114 13.95 2.09 5.76
C LEU A 114 13.36 1.24 4.64
N ILE A 115 13.07 1.81 3.47
CA ILE A 115 12.50 1.12 2.31
C ILE A 115 13.58 0.83 1.28
N ASN A 116 13.65 -0.40 0.79
CA ASN A 116 14.64 -0.79 -0.20
C ASN A 116 14.31 -0.28 -1.63
N ASN A 117 15.33 -0.23 -2.49
CA ASN A 117 15.21 0.27 -3.86
C ASN A 117 14.18 -0.51 -4.69
N LYS A 118 14.05 -1.83 -4.49
CA LYS A 118 13.07 -2.66 -5.22
C LYS A 118 11.64 -2.21 -4.93
N SER A 119 11.34 -1.96 -3.65
CA SER A 119 10.02 -1.47 -3.22
C SER A 119 9.76 -0.03 -3.68
N LEU A 120 10.75 0.85 -3.57
CA LEU A 120 10.64 2.25 -4.03
C LEU A 120 10.43 2.33 -5.55
N SER A 121 11.12 1.49 -6.33
CA SER A 121 10.92 1.42 -7.77
C SER A 121 9.53 0.91 -8.13
N LYS A 122 9.00 -0.08 -7.38
CA LYS A 122 7.66 -0.63 -7.62
C LYS A 122 6.56 0.43 -7.45
N ILE A 123 6.69 1.29 -6.45
CA ILE A 123 5.74 2.38 -6.17
C ILE A 123 6.04 3.68 -6.93
N ASN A 124 7.12 3.71 -7.71
CA ASN A 124 7.59 4.88 -8.48
C ASN A 124 7.91 6.10 -7.59
N CYS A 125 8.65 5.87 -6.50
CA CYS A 125 9.07 6.94 -5.57
C CYS A 125 10.52 6.74 -5.12
N GLN A 126 11.47 6.78 -6.06
CA GLN A 126 12.89 6.57 -5.79
C GLN A 126 13.49 7.67 -4.90
N GLY A 127 12.97 8.89 -5.00
CA GLY A 127 13.46 10.02 -4.22
C GLY A 127 13.05 10.04 -2.75
N TYR A 128 12.31 9.03 -2.26
CA TYR A 128 12.03 8.83 -0.84
C TYR A 128 13.29 8.92 0.04
N LYS A 129 14.43 8.40 -0.45
CA LYS A 129 15.72 8.43 0.27
C LYS A 129 16.25 9.83 0.53
N TYR A 130 15.87 10.77 -0.33
CA TYR A 130 16.25 12.17 -0.28
C TYR A 130 15.14 13.05 0.29
N ALA A 131 14.03 12.45 0.70
CA ALA A 131 12.89 13.14 1.25
C ALA A 131 13.23 13.68 2.65
N THR A 132 12.82 14.91 2.92
CA THR A 132 12.75 15.50 4.27
C THR A 132 11.76 14.73 5.15
N GLU A 133 11.78 14.95 6.46
CA GLU A 133 10.81 14.31 7.35
C GLU A 133 9.36 14.66 6.99
N ASN A 134 9.09 15.91 6.59
CA ASN A 134 7.75 16.34 6.17
C ASN A 134 7.30 15.66 4.87
N GLU A 135 8.20 15.54 3.89
CA GLU A 135 7.93 14.79 2.65
C GLU A 135 7.66 13.30 2.95
N ARG A 136 8.37 12.69 3.92
CA ARG A 136 8.08 11.32 4.36
C ARG A 136 6.72 11.20 5.05
N LYS A 137 6.28 12.20 5.82
CA LYS A 137 4.90 12.23 6.35
C LYS A 137 3.88 12.18 5.22
N GLN A 138 4.06 12.98 4.17
CA GLN A 138 3.19 12.98 2.99
C GLN A 138 3.20 11.62 2.27
N PHE A 139 4.39 11.01 2.11
CA PHE A 139 4.52 9.65 1.57
C PHE A 139 3.69 8.64 2.37
N TRP A 140 3.85 8.61 3.69
CA TRP A 140 3.18 7.63 4.55
C TRP A 140 1.67 7.82 4.60
N VAL A 141 1.19 9.07 4.68
CA VAL A 141 -0.25 9.37 4.58
C VAL A 141 -0.81 8.83 3.26
N THR A 142 -0.13 9.10 2.15
CA THR A 142 -0.57 8.65 0.81
C THR A 142 -0.59 7.12 0.71
N LEU A 143 0.45 6.46 1.19
CA LEU A 143 0.54 5.00 1.16
C LEU A 143 -0.51 4.32 2.04
N ILE A 144 -0.67 4.79 3.28
CA ILE A 144 -1.65 4.21 4.22
C ILE A 144 -3.07 4.42 3.70
N ALA A 145 -3.34 5.56 3.08
CA ALA A 145 -4.63 5.78 2.46
C ALA A 145 -4.84 4.89 1.23
N ALA A 146 -3.82 4.67 0.40
CA ALA A 146 -3.89 3.73 -0.71
C ALA A 146 -4.14 2.28 -0.24
N MET A 147 -3.52 1.87 0.87
CA MET A 147 -3.79 0.59 1.53
C MET A 147 -5.24 0.52 2.03
N THR A 148 -5.71 1.56 2.71
CA THR A 148 -7.08 1.63 3.23
C THR A 148 -8.12 1.53 2.11
N TYR A 149 -7.88 2.19 0.97
CA TYR A 149 -8.74 2.06 -0.20
C TYR A 149 -8.81 0.61 -0.70
N ALA A 150 -7.65 -0.03 -0.84
CA ALA A 150 -7.58 -1.40 -1.35
C ALA A 150 -8.24 -2.43 -0.42
N GLU A 151 -8.09 -2.24 0.89
CA GLU A 151 -8.62 -3.16 1.92
C GLU A 151 -10.12 -2.94 2.18
N SER A 152 -10.52 -1.68 2.41
CA SER A 152 -11.86 -1.36 2.92
C SER A 152 -12.66 -0.38 2.07
N GLY A 153 -12.08 0.20 1.02
CA GLY A 153 -12.71 1.30 0.29
C GLY A 153 -12.99 2.49 1.23
N TYR A 154 -12.10 2.75 2.19
CA TYR A 154 -12.26 3.79 3.22
C TYR A 154 -13.39 3.55 4.24
N SER A 155 -13.92 2.33 4.35
CA SER A 155 -15.00 2.04 5.31
C SER A 155 -14.46 1.53 6.65
N PRO A 156 -14.56 2.33 7.75
CA PRO A 156 -14.11 1.89 9.08
C PRO A 156 -15.03 0.82 9.69
N LYS A 157 -16.24 0.64 9.14
CA LYS A 157 -17.21 -0.35 9.61
C LYS A 157 -17.12 -1.68 8.87
N LYS A 158 -16.25 -1.79 7.86
CA LYS A 158 -16.14 -3.01 7.06
C LYS A 158 -15.55 -4.13 7.92
N GLY A 159 -16.24 -5.27 7.92
CA GLY A 159 -15.75 -6.52 8.47
C GLY A 159 -15.70 -7.60 7.39
N TYR A 160 -14.74 -8.49 7.49
CA TYR A 160 -14.62 -9.68 6.64
C TYR A 160 -14.32 -10.89 7.51
N LYS A 161 -15.10 -11.96 7.33
CA LYS A 161 -14.89 -13.23 8.04
C LYS A 161 -13.93 -14.08 7.23
N GLU A 162 -12.73 -14.28 7.78
CA GLU A 162 -11.69 -15.11 7.20
C GLU A 162 -12.08 -16.60 7.24
N ALA A 163 -11.42 -17.41 6.40
CA ALA A 163 -11.70 -18.85 6.30
C ALA A 163 -11.48 -19.61 7.63
N ASN A 164 -10.56 -19.12 8.47
CA ASN A 164 -10.28 -19.66 9.81
C ASN A 164 -11.28 -19.18 10.88
N GLY A 165 -12.31 -18.41 10.50
CA GLY A 165 -13.33 -17.86 11.38
C GLY A 165 -12.96 -16.55 12.07
N THR A 166 -11.73 -16.04 11.92
CA THR A 166 -11.36 -14.72 12.45
C THR A 166 -12.02 -13.60 11.67
N ILE A 167 -12.21 -12.43 12.28
CA ILE A 167 -12.83 -11.28 11.62
C ILE A 167 -11.80 -10.16 11.46
N SER A 168 -11.43 -9.89 10.21
CA SER A 168 -10.65 -8.73 9.78
C SER A 168 -11.56 -7.51 9.73
N ALA A 169 -11.12 -6.37 10.25
CA ALA A 169 -12.02 -5.24 10.50
C ALA A 169 -11.38 -3.88 10.25
N GLY A 170 -12.23 -2.90 9.93
CA GLY A 170 -11.88 -1.50 9.83
C GLY A 170 -11.11 -1.11 8.58
N LEU A 171 -10.45 0.04 8.66
CA LEU A 171 -9.80 0.70 7.52
C LEU A 171 -8.76 -0.20 6.84
N LEU A 172 -7.91 -0.84 7.63
CA LEU A 172 -6.80 -1.68 7.16
C LEU A 172 -7.07 -3.19 7.34
N GLN A 173 -8.34 -3.57 7.56
CA GLN A 173 -8.78 -4.97 7.71
C GLN A 173 -7.89 -5.78 8.67
N ILE A 174 -7.72 -5.29 9.90
CA ILE A 174 -6.88 -5.92 10.93
C ILE A 174 -7.75 -6.78 11.84
N ASP A 175 -7.38 -8.05 12.02
CA ASP A 175 -8.02 -8.92 13.01
C ASP A 175 -7.47 -8.68 14.43
N TYR A 176 -8.25 -9.03 15.44
CA TYR A 176 -7.90 -8.77 16.83
C TYR A 176 -6.71 -9.63 17.34
N TYR A 177 -6.40 -10.78 16.73
CA TYR A 177 -5.23 -11.57 17.13
C TYR A 177 -3.96 -10.84 16.73
N ASN A 178 -3.89 -10.36 15.49
CA ASN A 178 -2.80 -9.52 14.99
C ASN A 178 -2.69 -8.22 15.79
N ALA A 179 -3.82 -7.56 16.09
CA ALA A 179 -3.81 -6.35 16.93
C ALA A 179 -3.24 -6.63 18.32
N ASN A 180 -3.65 -7.72 18.98
CA ASN A 180 -3.13 -8.07 20.30
C ASN A 180 -1.66 -8.49 20.31
N ALA A 181 -1.17 -9.08 19.22
CA ALA A 181 0.21 -9.53 19.11
C ALA A 181 1.19 -8.38 18.82
N TYR A 182 0.77 -7.38 18.05
CA TYR A 182 1.70 -6.40 17.46
C TYR A 182 1.42 -4.95 17.85
N CYS A 183 0.22 -4.66 18.34
CA CYS A 183 -0.20 -3.31 18.73
C CYS A 183 -0.34 -3.18 20.24
N SER A 184 0.25 -4.10 21.02
CA SER A 184 0.19 -4.07 22.48
C SER A 184 0.77 -2.80 23.09
N GLU A 185 1.71 -2.14 22.42
CA GLU A 185 2.28 -0.85 22.82
C GLU A 185 1.33 0.33 22.55
N ALA A 186 0.35 0.14 21.67
CA ALA A 186 -0.76 1.07 21.49
C ALA A 186 -1.85 0.89 22.58
N ARG A 187 -1.64 0.01 23.58
CA ARG A 187 -2.55 -0.16 24.73
C ARG A 187 -2.48 1.03 25.68
N SER A 188 -3.11 2.14 25.30
CA SER A 188 -3.56 3.12 26.29
C SER A 188 -4.66 2.56 27.20
N MET A 189 -5.34 1.48 26.78
CA MET A 189 -6.57 1.00 27.42
C MET A 189 -6.39 -0.12 28.48
N GLY A 190 -5.17 -0.58 28.76
CA GLY A 190 -4.93 -1.62 29.78
C GLY A 190 -5.62 -2.98 29.54
N ARG A 191 -6.18 -3.22 28.35
CA ARG A 191 -6.94 -4.45 28.01
C ARG A 191 -6.57 -5.02 26.64
N ARG A 192 -7.05 -6.24 26.36
CA ARG A 192 -6.93 -6.88 25.04
C ARG A 192 -7.85 -6.18 24.03
N PHE A 193 -7.37 -6.09 22.79
CA PHE A 193 -8.18 -5.67 21.65
C PHE A 193 -9.26 -6.70 21.36
N THR A 194 -10.42 -6.19 20.99
CA THR A 194 -11.58 -6.92 20.50
C THR A 194 -11.82 -6.55 19.04
N HIS A 195 -12.66 -7.31 18.35
CA HIS A 195 -13.09 -6.97 17.00
C HIS A 195 -13.70 -5.55 16.92
N ARG A 196 -14.49 -5.14 17.93
CA ARG A 196 -15.12 -3.81 17.96
C ARG A 196 -14.10 -2.68 18.03
N ASP A 197 -12.97 -2.90 18.69
CA ASP A 197 -11.90 -1.89 18.75
C ASP A 197 -11.29 -1.63 17.38
N MET A 198 -11.22 -2.66 16.52
CA MET A 198 -10.68 -2.51 15.17
C MET A 198 -11.66 -1.80 14.21
N LEU A 199 -12.92 -1.59 14.61
CA LEU A 199 -13.86 -0.73 13.89
C LEU A 199 -13.66 0.76 14.22
N ASN A 200 -12.90 1.10 15.27
CA ASN A 200 -12.47 2.47 15.54
C ASN A 200 -11.35 2.84 14.54
N PRO A 201 -11.55 3.83 13.66
CA PRO A 201 -10.58 4.16 12.61
C PRO A 201 -9.23 4.59 13.17
N GLU A 202 -9.19 5.31 14.29
CA GLU A 202 -7.95 5.80 14.86
C GLU A 202 -7.11 4.67 15.47
N LEU A 203 -7.74 3.77 16.23
CA LEU A 203 -7.07 2.59 16.77
C LEU A 203 -6.60 1.65 15.64
N ASN A 204 -7.41 1.51 14.59
CA ASN A 204 -7.08 0.70 13.42
C ASN A 204 -5.85 1.26 12.67
N LEU A 205 -5.81 2.58 12.44
CA LEU A 205 -4.67 3.25 11.80
C LEU A 205 -3.40 3.17 12.65
N GLU A 206 -3.49 3.45 13.95
CA GLU A 206 -2.34 3.36 14.87
C GLU A 206 -1.77 1.94 14.89
N CYS A 207 -2.63 0.94 15.04
CA CYS A 207 -2.23 -0.46 15.02
C CYS A 207 -1.61 -0.87 13.66
N GLY A 208 -2.21 -0.44 12.55
CA GLY A 208 -1.67 -0.67 11.21
C GLY A 208 -0.27 -0.08 11.02
N ILE A 209 -0.02 1.14 11.48
CA ILE A 209 1.31 1.75 11.39
C ILE A 209 2.34 0.96 12.21
N HIS A 210 2.00 0.54 13.43
CA HIS A 210 2.87 -0.32 14.25
C HIS A 210 3.21 -1.64 13.55
N ILE A 211 2.20 -2.33 13.00
CA ILE A 211 2.36 -3.57 12.24
C ILE A 211 3.29 -3.35 11.03
N LEU A 212 3.07 -2.27 10.28
CA LEU A 212 3.85 -1.95 9.08
C LEU A 212 5.30 -1.60 9.43
N GLN A 213 5.52 -0.84 10.49
CA GLN A 213 6.85 -0.51 11.01
C GLN A 213 7.62 -1.77 11.40
N GLN A 214 6.99 -2.71 12.12
CA GLN A 214 7.63 -3.97 12.50
C GLN A 214 7.95 -4.85 11.29
N GLN A 215 7.11 -4.80 10.25
CA GLN A 215 7.39 -5.47 8.97
C GLN A 215 8.63 -4.89 8.29
N LEU A 216 8.68 -3.57 8.13
CA LEU A 216 9.79 -2.88 7.45
C LEU A 216 11.12 -2.99 8.21
N THR A 217 11.08 -3.01 9.54
CA THR A 217 12.28 -3.14 10.39
C THR A 217 12.69 -4.60 10.65
N ALA A 218 11.97 -5.57 10.11
CA ALA A 218 12.18 -7.00 10.33
C ALA A 218 12.16 -7.44 11.81
N ARG A 219 11.44 -6.70 12.67
CA ARG A 219 11.37 -6.96 14.12
C ARG A 219 10.40 -8.07 14.51
N ARG A 220 9.73 -8.73 13.55
CA ARG A 220 8.79 -9.81 13.86
C ARG A 220 9.45 -11.18 14.02
N PRO A 221 9.18 -11.91 15.12
CA PRO A 221 9.94 -13.11 15.47
C PRO A 221 9.76 -14.33 14.56
N ARG A 222 8.63 -14.51 13.84
CA ARG A 222 8.35 -15.79 13.15
C ARG A 222 8.25 -15.74 11.62
N ALA A 223 7.65 -14.69 11.03
CA ALA A 223 7.37 -14.70 9.59
C ALA A 223 8.33 -13.82 8.74
N ILE A 224 9.10 -12.92 9.37
CA ILE A 224 9.77 -11.82 8.64
C ILE A 224 11.29 -12.00 8.48
N ARG A 225 11.91 -13.02 9.10
CA ARG A 225 13.31 -13.36 8.80
C ARG A 225 13.55 -13.65 7.31
N ARG A 226 12.52 -14.14 6.60
CA ARG A 226 12.58 -14.38 5.15
C ARG A 226 12.35 -13.12 4.31
N VAL A 227 11.65 -12.13 4.88
CA VAL A 227 11.28 -10.92 4.16
C VAL A 227 12.46 -9.98 4.02
N GLY A 228 13.29 -9.87 5.06
CA GLY A 228 14.40 -8.92 5.09
C GLY A 228 13.96 -7.48 5.31
N LYS A 229 14.87 -6.65 5.84
CA LYS A 229 14.62 -5.24 6.15
C LYS A 229 14.21 -4.46 4.88
N GLY A 230 13.19 -3.63 5.02
CA GLY A 230 12.79 -2.62 4.04
C GLY A 230 12.01 -3.12 2.83
N ASN A 231 11.55 -4.37 2.83
CA ASN A 231 10.61 -4.84 1.83
C ASN A 231 9.19 -4.38 2.19
N LEU A 232 8.72 -3.34 1.50
CA LEU A 232 7.34 -2.89 1.57
C LEU A 232 6.41 -3.87 0.84
N PHE A 233 6.82 -4.31 -0.35
CA PHE A 233 6.12 -5.32 -1.12
C PHE A 233 6.83 -6.66 -1.00
N VAL A 234 6.05 -7.71 -0.76
CA VAL A 234 6.58 -9.02 -0.35
C VAL A 234 6.23 -10.06 -1.40
N GLU A 235 7.18 -10.94 -1.77
CA GLU A 235 6.90 -11.99 -2.77
C GLU A 235 5.85 -12.99 -2.26
N GLN A 236 4.93 -13.40 -3.12
CA GLN A 236 3.91 -14.40 -2.77
C GLN A 236 4.53 -15.74 -2.31
N SER A 237 5.71 -16.10 -2.83
CA SER A 237 6.47 -17.28 -2.42
C SER A 237 6.85 -17.26 -0.93
N TRP A 238 6.81 -16.10 -0.28
CA TRP A 238 7.15 -15.96 1.14
C TRP A 238 5.94 -16.16 2.07
N GLY A 239 4.77 -16.51 1.51
CA GLY A 239 3.60 -16.97 2.26
C GLY A 239 2.93 -15.86 3.07
N ASP A 240 2.75 -16.10 4.37
CA ASP A 240 2.07 -15.19 5.32
C ASP A 240 3.03 -14.20 5.99
N SER A 241 4.07 -13.83 5.27
CA SER A 241 5.13 -12.97 5.78
C SER A 241 4.78 -11.48 5.79
N THR A 242 3.59 -11.11 5.30
CA THR A 242 2.99 -9.78 5.44
C THR A 242 1.55 -9.92 5.93
N ASN A 243 1.12 -8.95 6.75
CA ASN A 243 -0.26 -8.91 7.25
C ASN A 243 -1.27 -8.52 6.15
N TRP A 244 -0.82 -7.87 5.08
CA TRP A 244 -1.73 -7.35 4.05
C TRP A 244 -1.52 -8.06 2.73
N SER A 245 -2.58 -8.71 2.26
CA SER A 245 -2.61 -9.31 0.92
C SER A 245 -2.37 -8.27 -0.18
N VAL A 246 -2.78 -7.01 0.07
CA VAL A 246 -2.60 -5.90 -0.88
C VAL A 246 -1.14 -5.42 -1.00
N LEU A 247 -0.22 -5.95 -0.20
CA LEU A 247 1.23 -5.70 -0.33
C LEU A 247 1.98 -6.90 -0.93
N LYS A 248 1.30 -8.02 -1.21
CA LYS A 248 1.92 -9.19 -1.84
C LYS A 248 2.12 -8.95 -3.34
N LEU A 249 3.32 -9.25 -3.84
CA LEU A 249 3.66 -9.30 -5.26
C LEU A 249 3.07 -10.60 -5.84
N GLY A 250 2.18 -10.51 -6.84
CA GLY A 250 1.52 -11.68 -7.41
C GLY A 250 0.31 -11.31 -8.28
N ARG A 251 -0.70 -12.20 -8.36
CA ARG A 251 -1.94 -12.10 -9.17
C ARG A 251 -2.84 -10.89 -8.79
N ASN A 252 -2.31 -9.67 -8.94
CA ASN A 252 -2.98 -8.38 -8.77
C ASN A 252 -3.20 -7.90 -7.33
N GLY A 253 -2.63 -8.55 -6.31
CA GLY A 253 -2.82 -8.16 -4.90
C GLY A 253 -2.47 -6.68 -4.66
N ASN A 254 -1.31 -6.23 -5.13
CA ASN A 254 -0.85 -4.85 -4.94
C ASN A 254 -1.28 -3.85 -6.02
N THR A 255 -2.00 -4.28 -7.06
CA THR A 255 -2.39 -3.39 -8.16
C THR A 255 -3.28 -2.26 -7.67
N LYS A 256 -4.21 -2.52 -6.75
CA LYS A 256 -5.10 -1.50 -6.18
C LYS A 256 -4.31 -0.43 -5.40
N VAL A 257 -3.39 -0.85 -4.54
CA VAL A 257 -2.54 0.06 -3.75
C VAL A 257 -1.64 0.89 -4.66
N LEU A 258 -0.96 0.25 -5.62
CA LEU A 258 -0.07 0.94 -6.55
C LEU A 258 -0.83 1.93 -7.43
N LYS A 259 -1.99 1.54 -7.96
CA LYS A 259 -2.85 2.44 -8.75
C LYS A 259 -3.28 3.63 -7.92
N GLN A 260 -3.81 3.39 -6.72
CA GLN A 260 -4.28 4.47 -5.84
C GLN A 260 -3.14 5.40 -5.44
N PHE A 261 -1.96 4.87 -5.07
CA PHE A 261 -0.81 5.69 -4.73
C PHE A 261 -0.34 6.56 -5.92
N ARG A 262 -0.29 5.97 -7.13
CA ARG A 262 0.15 6.68 -8.34
C ARG A 262 -0.73 7.86 -8.70
N ASN A 263 -2.02 7.80 -8.41
CA ASN A 263 -2.94 8.93 -8.58
C ASN A 263 -2.54 10.17 -7.76
N HIS A 264 -1.68 10.01 -6.74
CA HIS A 264 -1.20 11.07 -5.87
C HIS A 264 0.27 11.43 -6.09
N LEU A 265 0.97 10.82 -7.06
CA LEU A 265 2.39 11.12 -7.31
C LEU A 265 2.64 12.59 -7.69
N GLY A 266 1.69 13.22 -8.39
CA GLY A 266 1.76 14.65 -8.70
C GLY A 266 1.81 15.56 -7.47
N GLN A 267 1.37 15.05 -6.30
CA GLN A 267 1.43 15.75 -5.01
C GLN A 267 2.69 15.40 -4.21
N LEU A 268 3.54 14.51 -4.73
CA LEU A 268 4.77 14.04 -4.09
C LEU A 268 5.97 14.27 -5.03
N PRO A 269 6.30 15.54 -5.36
CA PRO A 269 7.34 15.86 -6.34
C PRO A 269 8.72 15.31 -5.98
N PHE A 270 9.00 15.12 -4.69
CA PHE A 270 10.23 14.48 -4.23
C PHE A 270 10.36 13.02 -4.66
N CYS A 271 9.29 12.33 -5.06
CA CYS A 271 9.36 10.94 -5.53
C CYS A 271 10.24 10.78 -6.78
N SER A 272 10.32 11.81 -7.62
CA SER A 272 11.16 11.85 -8.82
C SER A 272 12.58 12.37 -8.57
N ARG A 273 12.90 12.77 -7.33
CA ARG A 273 14.21 13.33 -6.97
C ARG A 273 15.28 12.23 -7.01
N ASN A 274 16.40 12.50 -7.67
CA ASN A 274 17.54 11.57 -7.79
C ASN A 274 18.78 11.97 -6.97
N LYS A 275 18.75 13.12 -6.30
CA LYS A 275 19.85 13.68 -5.50
C LYS A 275 19.32 14.35 -4.23
N PRO A 276 20.08 14.40 -3.13
CA PRO A 276 19.65 15.15 -1.96
C PRO A 276 19.42 16.62 -2.32
N LEU A 277 18.46 17.27 -1.62
CA LEU A 277 18.36 18.72 -1.70
C LEU A 277 19.72 19.31 -1.29
N PRO A 278 20.22 20.35 -2.00
CA PRO A 278 21.39 21.06 -1.51
C PRO A 278 21.10 21.46 -0.08
N ARG A 279 22.01 21.10 0.85
CA ARG A 279 21.89 21.59 2.22
C ARG A 279 21.82 23.10 2.09
N LYS A 280 20.68 23.71 2.45
CA LYS A 280 20.67 25.14 2.72
C LYS A 280 21.82 25.33 3.72
N LEU A 281 22.86 26.05 3.30
CA LEU A 281 23.91 26.49 4.21
C LEU A 281 23.15 27.16 5.33
N SER A 282 23.09 26.51 6.48
CA SER A 282 22.38 27.08 7.62
C SER A 282 23.08 28.38 7.93
N ASN A 283 22.34 29.48 8.01
CA ASN A 283 22.80 30.80 8.44
C ASN A 283 23.27 30.83 9.92
N HIS A 284 23.83 29.72 10.43
CA HIS A 284 24.51 29.70 11.71
C HIS A 284 25.97 30.11 11.47
N ASN A 285 26.23 31.38 11.82
CA ASN A 285 27.52 32.08 11.86
C ASN A 285 27.93 32.85 10.60
N CYS A 286 27.06 33.72 10.09
CA CYS A 286 27.55 34.98 9.51
C CYS A 286 27.76 35.96 10.68
N SER A 287 28.90 35.83 11.36
CA SER A 287 29.36 36.78 12.38
C SER A 287 30.42 37.66 11.73
N ASP A 288 30.03 38.92 11.56
CA ASP A 288 30.79 40.16 11.44
C ASP A 288 32.11 40.22 10.64
N ASP A 289 32.05 41.13 9.66
CA ASP A 289 33.10 41.92 9.03
C ASP A 289 34.01 41.23 7.99
N ASN A 290 33.57 41.33 6.73
CA ASN A 290 34.32 41.22 5.45
C ASN A 290 34.26 39.92 4.63
N GLU A 291 33.33 39.01 4.88
CA GLU A 291 33.00 37.98 3.89
C GLU A 291 31.62 38.19 3.27
N LEU A 292 31.60 38.25 1.93
CA LEU A 292 30.40 38.30 1.10
C LEU A 292 29.43 37.19 1.53
N CYS A 293 28.46 37.56 2.36
CA CYS A 293 27.28 36.75 2.59
C CYS A 293 26.52 36.71 1.27
N VAL A 294 26.38 35.52 0.69
CA VAL A 294 25.54 35.30 -0.49
C VAL A 294 24.08 35.47 -0.05
N ASN A 295 23.63 36.72 0.06
CA ASN A 295 22.25 37.10 0.36
C ASN A 295 21.32 36.96 -0.85
N GLU A 296 21.85 36.52 -1.98
CA GLU A 296 21.06 36.30 -3.17
C GLU A 296 21.17 34.83 -3.52
N ILE A 297 20.04 34.14 -3.33
CA ILE A 297 19.77 32.94 -4.10
C ILE A 297 19.82 33.39 -5.56
N MET A 298 21.01 33.34 -6.16
CA MET A 298 21.12 33.02 -7.56
C MET A 298 20.44 31.66 -7.65
N VAL A 299 19.17 31.69 -8.02
CA VAL A 299 18.53 30.61 -8.77
C VAL A 299 19.37 30.54 -10.04
N GLY A 300 20.54 29.93 -9.93
CA GLY A 300 21.29 29.52 -11.10
C GLY A 300 20.30 28.66 -11.84
N GLU A 301 19.93 29.11 -13.04
CA GLU A 301 19.18 28.34 -14.00
C GLU A 301 19.84 26.96 -14.09
N MET A 302 19.35 26.02 -13.28
CA MET A 302 19.44 24.63 -13.64
C MET A 302 18.50 24.54 -14.82
N ASN A 303 19.06 24.73 -16.01
CA ASN A 303 18.56 24.16 -17.25
C ASN A 303 18.57 22.63 -17.05
N SER A 304 17.69 22.12 -16.19
CA SER A 304 17.25 20.75 -16.30
C SER A 304 16.37 20.75 -17.53
N GLU A 305 16.92 20.26 -18.64
CA GLU A 305 16.14 19.70 -19.72
C GLU A 305 15.17 18.69 -19.10
N CYS A 306 13.97 19.17 -18.76
CA CYS A 306 12.80 18.32 -18.74
C CYS A 306 12.60 17.95 -20.21
N SER A 307 13.25 16.87 -20.66
CA SER A 307 13.01 16.39 -22.02
C SER A 307 11.54 16.00 -22.10
N ASP A 308 10.80 16.73 -22.92
CA ASP A 308 9.48 16.36 -23.39
C ASP A 308 9.60 15.02 -24.12
N ILE A 309 9.44 13.91 -23.39
CA ILE A 309 9.19 12.60 -23.98
C ILE A 309 7.72 12.30 -23.72
N TYR A 310 6.87 12.97 -24.48
CA TYR A 310 5.58 12.43 -24.87
C TYR A 310 5.22 13.03 -26.23
N ASP A 311 5.85 12.51 -27.28
CA ASP A 311 5.31 12.70 -28.62
C ASP A 311 5.45 11.46 -29.52
N SER A 312 4.28 11.06 -30.02
CA SER A 312 3.99 10.19 -31.15
C SER A 312 4.48 8.73 -31.18
N LYS A 313 3.51 7.80 -31.20
CA LYS A 313 3.20 6.99 -32.40
C LYS A 313 1.91 6.21 -32.16
N ILE A 314 0.77 6.87 -32.38
CA ILE A 314 -0.47 6.17 -32.77
C ILE A 314 -0.27 5.82 -34.25
N ALA A 315 0.16 4.59 -34.52
CA ALA A 315 0.09 4.04 -35.86
C ALA A 315 -1.38 3.82 -36.21
N LYS A 316 -1.87 4.52 -37.23
CA LYS A 316 -3.08 4.16 -37.95
C LYS A 316 -2.84 2.78 -38.58
N ALA A 317 -3.63 1.79 -38.18
CA ALA A 317 -3.74 0.54 -38.89
C ALA A 317 -4.66 0.76 -40.10
N GLU A 318 -4.08 0.75 -41.30
CA GLU A 318 -4.82 0.43 -42.52
C GLU A 318 -5.20 -1.05 -42.48
N ILE A 319 -6.49 -1.33 -42.57
CA ILE A 319 -7.00 -2.68 -42.80
C ILE A 319 -6.96 -2.86 -44.32
N VAL A 320 -5.98 -3.62 -44.79
CA VAL A 320 -5.92 -4.15 -46.16
C VAL A 320 -6.74 -5.43 -46.18
N ASP A 321 -7.75 -5.42 -47.03
CA ASP A 321 -8.60 -6.55 -47.38
C ASP A 321 -7.83 -7.41 -48.39
N GLU A 322 -7.42 -8.63 -48.01
CA GLU A 322 -6.88 -9.61 -48.94
C GLU A 322 -7.67 -10.92 -48.82
N THR A 323 -8.23 -11.28 -49.96
CA THR A 323 -9.00 -12.45 -50.33
C THR A 323 -8.19 -13.75 -50.33
N GLU A 324 -8.88 -14.82 -49.95
CA GLU A 324 -8.80 -16.21 -50.43
C GLU A 324 -7.44 -16.78 -50.92
N GLU A 325 -6.97 -17.84 -50.25
CA GLU A 325 -6.68 -19.08 -50.97
C GLU A 325 -6.81 -20.32 -50.08
N GLU A 326 -7.53 -21.29 -50.63
CA GLU A 326 -7.80 -22.65 -50.19
C GLU A 326 -6.54 -23.52 -50.36
N ILE A 327 -6.38 -24.58 -49.56
CA ILE A 327 -5.97 -25.96 -49.97
C ILE A 327 -5.43 -26.80 -48.77
N ILE A 328 -6.23 -27.82 -48.45
CA ILE A 328 -5.91 -29.25 -48.22
C ILE A 328 -4.76 -29.61 -47.26
N GLY A 329 -5.09 -30.41 -46.22
CA GLY A 329 -4.12 -31.37 -45.67
C GLY A 329 -4.40 -31.88 -44.25
N ALA A 330 -5.33 -32.84 -44.10
CA ALA A 330 -5.38 -33.68 -42.92
C ALA A 330 -4.23 -34.70 -42.94
N PRO A 331 -3.70 -35.10 -41.77
CA PRO A 331 -3.58 -36.53 -41.54
C PRO A 331 -4.03 -36.97 -40.13
N GLN A 332 -4.53 -38.19 -40.16
CA GLN A 332 -5.03 -38.98 -39.04
C GLN A 332 -3.93 -39.58 -38.16
N LEU A 333 -4.37 -39.93 -36.93
CA LEU A 333 -3.97 -41.07 -36.09
C LEU A 333 -2.49 -41.22 -35.70
N ASN A 334 -2.24 -41.29 -34.38
CA ASN A 334 -2.09 -42.59 -33.74
C ASN A 334 -2.20 -42.52 -32.21
N ARG A 335 -2.91 -43.52 -31.70
CA ARG A 335 -3.19 -43.82 -30.29
C ARG A 335 -2.50 -45.17 -30.07
N GLU A 336 -1.55 -45.24 -29.15
CA GLU A 336 -1.12 -46.45 -28.41
C GLU A 336 0.17 -46.18 -27.63
N GLN A 337 0.07 -46.10 -26.30
CA GLN A 337 0.58 -47.09 -25.33
C GLN A 337 0.29 -46.64 -23.89
#